data_AF-A0AAU5BZL2-F1
#
_entry.id   AF-A0AAU5BZL2-F1
#
_cell.length_a   1.000
_cell.length_b   1.000
_cell.length_c   1.000
_cell.angle_alpha   90.00
_cell.angle_beta   90.00
_cell.angle_gamma   90.00
#
_symmetry.space_group_name_H-M   'P 1'
#
loop_
_entity.id
_entity.type
_entity.pdbx_description
1 polymer ?
#
loop_
_entity_poly.entity_id
_entity_poly.type
_entity_poly.pdbx_seq_one_letter_code
_entity_poly.pdbx_strand_id
1 'polypeptide(L)'
;MTGTTPTTTTTTHPVRAVLRDLRAIDGAVYAAVAATPTPTLDSGFRRLSNAADHSKISFAVAATLALVPGRPRRAALAGLGAIAVASATANLLGKRLVRRPRPDREAARVVVGRHVPMPDSASFPSGHTASAVAFATAVGVVLPPAAVPLEILAMAVGYSRVHTGVHYPGDVAAGAVLGIASAAVSLAAGASLAAARGK
;
A
#
# COMPACT_ATOMS: atom_id res chain seq x y z
N MET A 1 -17.99 -30.41 50.91
CA MET A 1 -18.42 -29.82 49.62
C MET A 1 -17.27 -29.01 49.06
N THR A 2 -16.43 -29.61 48.22
CA THR A 2 -15.32 -28.95 47.53
C THR A 2 -15.58 -29.07 46.03
N GLY A 3 -16.17 -28.02 45.46
CA GLY A 3 -16.43 -27.94 44.02
C GLY A 3 -15.12 -27.68 43.27
N THR A 4 -14.73 -28.62 42.42
CA THR A 4 -13.67 -28.44 41.42
C THR A 4 -14.27 -27.75 40.19
N THR A 5 -13.90 -26.50 39.97
CA THR A 5 -14.24 -25.79 38.73
C THR A 5 -13.43 -26.39 37.57
N PRO A 6 -14.06 -26.84 36.47
CA PRO A 6 -13.30 -27.35 35.33
C PRO A 6 -12.64 -26.18 34.60
N THR A 7 -11.31 -26.20 34.52
CA THR A 7 -10.52 -25.28 33.71
C THR A 7 -10.74 -25.62 32.24
N THR A 8 -11.58 -24.86 31.55
CA THR A 8 -11.84 -25.05 30.11
C THR A 8 -10.62 -24.59 29.31
N THR A 9 -9.69 -25.50 29.04
CA THR A 9 -8.55 -25.27 28.16
C THR A 9 -9.05 -25.05 26.74
N THR A 10 -9.21 -23.79 26.34
CA THR A 10 -9.65 -23.46 24.97
C THR A 10 -8.51 -23.71 24.01
N THR A 11 -8.53 -24.85 23.32
CA THR A 11 -7.56 -25.20 22.27
C THR A 11 -7.62 -24.14 21.17
N THR A 12 -6.62 -23.27 21.10
CA THR A 12 -6.58 -22.25 20.05
C THR A 12 -6.19 -22.92 18.73
N HIS A 13 -7.06 -22.86 17.71
CA HIS A 13 -6.76 -23.40 16.38
C HIS A 13 -5.42 -22.82 15.85
N PRO A 14 -4.49 -23.64 15.32
CA PRO A 14 -3.12 -23.22 15.01
C PRO A 14 -3.06 -21.99 14.09
N VAL A 15 -3.93 -21.93 13.07
CA VAL A 15 -4.06 -20.75 12.19
C VAL A 15 -4.40 -19.47 12.95
N ARG A 16 -5.29 -19.53 13.95
CA ARG A 16 -5.66 -18.35 14.75
C ARG A 16 -4.51 -17.88 15.64
N ALA A 17 -3.66 -18.80 16.11
CA ALA A 17 -2.45 -18.45 16.85
C ALA A 17 -1.47 -17.71 15.94
N VAL A 18 -1.15 -18.25 14.76
CA VAL A 18 -0.25 -17.60 13.80
C VAL A 18 -0.75 -16.21 13.40
N LEU A 19 -2.05 -16.05 13.11
CA LEU A 19 -2.62 -14.74 12.78
C LEU A 19 -2.52 -13.74 13.94
N ARG A 20 -2.59 -14.21 15.19
CA ARG A 20 -2.39 -13.38 16.38
C ARG A 20 -0.95 -12.91 16.47
N ASP A 21 0.01 -13.81 16.27
CA ASP A 21 1.44 -13.52 16.33
C ASP A 21 1.84 -12.53 15.23
N LEU A 22 1.34 -12.72 14.00
CA LEU A 22 1.56 -11.78 12.90
C LEU A 22 1.00 -10.38 13.21
N ARG A 23 -0.19 -10.28 13.83
CA ARG A 23 -0.76 -8.99 14.25
C ARG A 23 0.05 -8.34 15.37
N ALA A 24 0.59 -9.14 16.29
CA ALA A 24 1.43 -8.65 17.37
C ALA A 24 2.75 -8.08 16.82
N ILE A 25 3.41 -8.80 15.91
CA ILE A 25 4.63 -8.34 15.23
C ILE A 25 4.33 -7.05 14.45
N ASP A 26 3.26 -7.01 13.66
CA ASP A 26 2.88 -5.85 12.85
C ASP A 26 2.61 -4.61 13.73
N GLY A 27 1.94 -4.81 14.87
CA GLY A 27 1.73 -3.77 15.87
C GLY A 27 3.02 -3.31 16.55
N ALA A 28 3.93 -4.22 16.88
CA ALA A 28 5.22 -3.89 17.49
C ALA A 28 6.12 -3.08 16.55
N VAL A 29 6.19 -3.45 15.27
CA VAL A 29 6.94 -2.68 14.27
C VAL A 29 6.33 -1.29 14.09
N TYR A 30 5.01 -1.18 14.03
CA TYR A 30 4.34 0.13 14.01
C TYR A 30 4.67 0.98 15.25
N ALA A 31 4.58 0.39 16.44
CA ALA A 31 4.88 1.09 17.70
C ALA A 31 6.34 1.57 17.75
N ALA A 32 7.29 0.78 17.25
CA ALA A 32 8.69 1.19 17.15
C ALA A 32 8.85 2.41 16.23
N VAL A 33 8.22 2.41 15.05
CA VAL A 33 8.23 3.57 14.14
C VAL A 33 7.59 4.80 14.80
N ALA A 34 6.44 4.63 15.47
CA ALA A 34 5.74 5.70 16.15
C ALA A 34 6.56 6.33 17.28
N ALA A 35 7.24 5.50 18.08
CA ALA A 35 8.03 5.93 19.24
C ALA A 35 9.41 6.53 18.87
N THR A 36 9.93 6.27 17.67
CA THR A 36 11.27 6.72 17.26
C THR A 36 11.23 8.19 16.84
N PRO A 37 11.94 9.12 17.51
CA PRO A 37 11.96 10.53 17.12
C PRO A 37 12.73 10.75 15.81
N THR A 38 12.11 11.39 14.82
CA THR A 38 12.75 11.71 13.53
C THR A 38 12.32 13.09 13.01
N PRO A 39 12.55 14.17 13.79
CA PRO A 39 12.01 15.50 13.51
C PRO A 39 12.43 16.05 12.14
N THR A 40 13.62 15.69 11.67
CA THR A 40 14.15 16.09 10.35
C THR A 40 13.40 15.44 9.19
N LEU A 41 12.79 14.27 9.40
CA LEU A 41 12.09 13.49 8.37
C LEU A 41 10.57 13.70 8.39
N ASP A 42 10.02 14.09 9.54
CA ASP A 42 8.57 14.20 9.77
C ASP A 42 7.85 15.06 8.74
N SER A 43 8.38 16.25 8.47
CA SER A 43 7.78 17.17 7.51
C SER A 43 7.83 16.64 6.08
N GLY A 44 8.92 15.96 5.71
CA GLY A 44 9.12 15.35 4.40
C GLY A 44 8.13 14.20 4.15
N PHE A 45 8.04 13.26 5.09
CA PHE A 45 7.11 12.13 4.96
C PHE A 45 5.64 12.55 5.05
N ARG A 46 5.32 13.56 5.87
CA ARG A 46 3.96 14.13 5.89
C ARG A 46 3.59 14.72 4.53
N ARG A 47 4.49 15.52 3.93
CA ARG A 47 4.28 16.11 2.59
C ARG A 47 4.18 15.03 1.51
N LEU A 48 5.05 14.02 1.56
CA LEU A 48 5.01 12.88 0.63
C LEU A 48 3.69 12.13 0.73
N SER A 49 3.22 11.86 1.96
CA SER A 49 1.95 11.19 2.20
C SER A 49 0.76 11.97 1.61
N ASN A 50 0.71 13.29 1.82
CA ASN A 50 -0.34 14.15 1.23
C ASN A 50 -0.23 14.27 -0.30
N ALA A 51 1.00 14.30 -0.84
CA ALA A 51 1.22 14.34 -2.29
C ALA A 51 0.85 13.01 -2.97
N ALA A 52 0.97 11.88 -2.26
CA ALA A 52 0.55 10.58 -2.75
C ALA A 52 -0.97 10.39 -2.76
N ASP A 53 -1.74 11.22 -2.05
CA ASP A 53 -3.19 11.13 -2.01
C ASP A 53 -3.79 11.23 -3.42
N HIS A 54 -4.77 10.37 -3.71
CA HIS A 54 -5.42 10.25 -5.03
C HIS A 54 -4.44 9.96 -6.18
N SER A 55 -3.29 9.32 -5.89
CA SER A 55 -2.27 8.96 -6.88
C SER A 55 -1.70 10.14 -7.68
N LYS A 56 -1.74 11.37 -7.13
CA LYS A 56 -1.29 12.59 -7.84
C LYS A 56 0.15 12.47 -8.34
N ILE A 57 1.07 11.94 -7.52
CA ILE A 57 2.46 11.71 -7.93
C ILE A 57 2.53 10.81 -9.17
N SER A 58 1.83 9.68 -9.17
CA SER A 58 1.82 8.74 -10.29
C SER A 58 1.19 9.36 -11.54
N PHE A 59 0.09 10.11 -11.40
CA PHE A 59 -0.52 10.82 -12.53
C PHE A 59 0.40 11.90 -13.11
N ALA A 60 1.14 12.64 -12.28
CA ALA A 60 2.11 13.61 -12.74
C ALA A 60 3.25 12.95 -13.53
N VAL A 61 3.80 11.83 -13.03
CA VAL A 61 4.82 11.06 -13.75
C VAL A 61 4.25 10.52 -15.06
N ALA A 62 3.04 9.97 -15.05
CA ALA A 62 2.37 9.45 -16.25
C ALA A 62 2.19 10.54 -17.31
N ALA A 63 1.76 11.75 -16.89
CA ALA A 63 1.59 12.89 -17.77
C ALA A 63 2.92 13.27 -18.44
N THR A 64 4.00 13.37 -17.68
CA THR A 64 5.35 13.65 -18.22
C THR A 64 5.81 12.58 -19.20
N LEU A 65 5.64 11.30 -18.86
CA LEU A 65 5.99 10.19 -19.76
C LEU A 65 5.15 10.19 -21.04
N ALA A 66 3.89 10.61 -20.98
CA ALA A 66 2.98 10.65 -22.14
C ALA A 66 3.37 11.68 -23.20
N LEU A 67 4.13 12.72 -22.81
CA LEU A 67 4.66 13.75 -23.73
C LEU A 67 5.62 13.16 -24.76
N VAL A 68 6.35 12.10 -24.40
CA VAL A 68 7.32 11.46 -25.30
C VAL A 68 6.67 10.25 -25.99
N PRO A 69 6.56 10.26 -27.33
CA PRO A 69 5.93 9.17 -28.07
C PRO A 69 6.74 7.86 -27.95
N GLY A 70 6.09 6.75 -28.30
CA GLY A 70 6.70 5.43 -28.28
C GLY A 70 6.71 4.80 -26.88
N ARG A 71 7.89 4.34 -26.43
CA ARG A 71 8.05 3.55 -25.21
C ARG A 71 7.58 4.27 -23.93
N PRO A 72 7.89 5.56 -23.69
CA PRO A 72 7.44 6.28 -22.48
C PRO A 72 5.91 6.41 -22.40
N ARG A 73 5.26 6.82 -23.50
CA ARG A 73 3.79 6.88 -23.55
C ARG A 73 3.12 5.53 -23.30
N ARG A 74 3.66 4.44 -23.85
CA ARG A 74 3.16 3.07 -23.57
C ARG A 74 3.32 2.71 -22.09
N ALA A 75 4.43 3.09 -21.47
CA ALA A 75 4.67 2.87 -20.05
C ALA A 75 3.66 3.65 -19.19
N ALA A 76 3.38 4.91 -19.54
CA ALA A 76 2.35 5.72 -18.88
C ALA A 76 0.97 5.04 -18.94
N LEU A 77 0.55 4.56 -20.11
CA LEU A 77 -0.74 3.86 -20.26
C LEU A 77 -0.81 2.57 -19.44
N ALA A 78 0.26 1.76 -19.45
CA ALA A 78 0.33 0.56 -18.63
C ALA A 78 0.27 0.88 -17.13
N GLY A 79 0.97 1.93 -16.69
CA GLY A 79 0.93 2.42 -15.31
C GLY A 79 -0.46 2.90 -14.89
N LEU A 80 -1.14 3.67 -15.73
CA LEU A 80 -2.49 4.17 -15.46
C LEU A 80 -3.51 3.02 -15.38
N GLY A 81 -3.42 2.05 -16.30
CA GLY A 81 -4.21 0.83 -16.24
C GLY A 81 -3.98 0.05 -14.93
N ALA A 82 -2.73 -0.02 -14.47
CA ALA A 82 -2.37 -0.71 -13.24
C ALA A 82 -2.93 -0.01 -11.99
N ILE A 83 -2.90 1.33 -11.94
CA ILE A 83 -3.54 2.13 -10.87
C ILE A 83 -5.04 1.86 -10.83
N ALA A 84 -5.70 1.83 -11.99
CA ALA A 84 -7.15 1.58 -12.07
C ALA A 84 -7.51 0.21 -11.49
N VAL A 85 -6.78 -0.85 -11.88
CA VAL A 85 -6.96 -2.21 -11.36
C VAL A 85 -6.69 -2.26 -9.85
N ALA A 86 -5.59 -1.67 -9.39
CA ALA A 86 -5.23 -1.66 -7.97
C ALA A 86 -6.27 -0.92 -7.11
N SER A 87 -6.72 0.24 -7.57
CA SER A 87 -7.70 1.07 -6.88
C SER A 87 -9.07 0.39 -6.80
N ALA A 88 -9.53 -0.20 -7.91
CA ALA A 88 -10.77 -0.96 -7.93
C ALA A 88 -10.70 -2.15 -6.96
N THR A 89 -9.62 -2.93 -7.03
CA THR A 89 -9.46 -4.14 -6.21
C THR A 89 -9.33 -3.81 -4.73
N ALA A 90 -8.54 -2.80 -4.37
CA ALA A 90 -8.34 -2.40 -2.98
C ALA A 90 -9.64 -1.86 -2.35
N ASN A 91 -10.39 -1.01 -3.06
CA ASN A 91 -11.57 -0.35 -2.50
C ASN A 91 -12.83 -1.21 -2.58
N LEU A 92 -13.01 -2.01 -3.64
CA LEU A 92 -14.22 -2.82 -3.81
C LEU A 92 -14.12 -4.18 -3.12
N LEU A 93 -12.94 -4.79 -3.11
CA LEU A 93 -12.75 -6.13 -2.52
C LEU A 93 -12.02 -6.02 -1.18
N GLY A 94 -10.79 -5.50 -1.19
CA GLY A 94 -9.89 -5.52 -0.02
C GLY A 94 -10.52 -4.94 1.24
N LYS A 95 -10.96 -3.68 1.16
CA LYS A 95 -11.53 -2.95 2.31
C LYS A 95 -12.89 -3.49 2.79
N ARG A 96 -13.64 -4.19 1.94
CA ARG A 96 -14.94 -4.79 2.31
C ARG A 96 -14.75 -6.14 2.99
N LEU A 97 -13.75 -6.91 2.56
CA LEU A 97 -13.44 -8.24 3.07
C LEU A 97 -12.70 -8.21 4.40
N VAL A 98 -11.77 -7.27 4.57
CA VAL A 98 -10.95 -7.16 5.79
C VAL A 98 -11.19 -5.81 6.44
N ARG A 99 -12.16 -5.77 7.37
CA ARG A 99 -12.47 -4.59 8.18
C ARG A 99 -11.47 -4.39 9.32
N ARG A 100 -10.19 -4.29 8.97
CA ARG A 100 -9.13 -4.02 9.94
C ARG A 100 -9.20 -2.56 10.41
N PRO A 101 -9.24 -2.29 11.72
CA PRO A 101 -9.15 -0.92 12.24
C PRO A 101 -7.77 -0.33 11.94
N ARG A 102 -7.72 0.99 11.72
CA ARG A 102 -6.45 1.72 11.54
C ARG A 102 -5.65 1.76 12.84
N PRO A 103 -4.32 2.00 12.76
CA PRO A 103 -3.53 2.22 13.95
C PRO A 103 -4.07 3.38 14.79
N ASP A 104 -4.13 3.17 16.10
CA ASP A 104 -4.44 4.22 17.06
C ASP A 104 -3.18 5.09 17.27
N ARG A 105 -3.21 6.29 16.68
CA ARG A 105 -2.11 7.25 16.76
C ARG A 105 -1.93 7.82 18.16
N GLU A 106 -3.02 7.96 18.92
CA GLU A 106 -2.98 8.55 20.25
C GLU A 106 -2.38 7.55 21.24
N ALA A 107 -2.86 6.31 21.21
CA ALA A 107 -2.29 5.23 22.01
C ALA A 107 -0.81 4.99 21.69
N ALA A 108 -0.43 5.08 20.41
CA ALA A 108 0.97 4.95 19.96
C ALA A 108 1.80 6.24 20.11
N ARG A 109 1.21 7.33 20.64
CA ARG A 109 1.85 8.63 20.86
C ARG A 109 2.56 9.19 19.61
N VAL A 110 1.96 9.01 18.44
CA VAL A 110 2.47 9.58 17.19
C VAL A 110 2.46 11.10 17.29
N VAL A 111 3.64 11.71 17.16
CA VAL A 111 3.82 13.17 17.23
C VAL A 111 2.89 13.89 16.25
N VAL A 112 2.24 14.97 16.69
CA VAL A 112 1.28 15.76 15.88
C VAL A 112 1.89 16.24 14.55
N GLY A 113 3.19 16.53 14.55
CA GLY A 113 3.95 16.88 13.35
C GLY A 113 3.93 15.81 12.24
N ARG A 114 3.53 14.57 12.52
CA ARG A 114 3.40 13.50 11.52
C ARG A 114 1.99 13.33 10.98
N HIS A 115 1.01 14.03 11.54
CA HIS A 115 -0.39 13.72 11.25
C HIS A 115 -0.78 14.14 9.82
N VAL A 116 -1.54 13.26 9.18
CA VAL A 116 -2.31 13.52 7.96
C VAL A 116 -3.79 13.20 8.25
N PRO A 117 -4.76 13.69 7.46
CA PRO A 117 -6.17 13.34 7.64
C PRO A 117 -6.36 11.83 7.75
N MET A 118 -7.07 11.38 8.79
CA MET A 118 -7.33 9.95 8.99
C MET A 118 -8.41 9.51 7.99
N PRO A 119 -8.18 8.47 7.17
CA PRO A 119 -9.21 7.99 6.26
C PRO A 119 -10.30 7.19 6.99
N ASP A 120 -11.56 7.45 6.67
CA ASP A 120 -12.73 6.78 7.29
C ASP A 120 -12.90 5.31 6.88
N SER A 121 -12.21 4.90 5.82
CA SER A 121 -12.24 3.52 5.30
C SER A 121 -11.24 2.60 5.99
N ALA A 122 -11.50 1.29 5.95
CA ALA A 122 -10.67 0.23 6.51
C ALA A 122 -9.17 0.37 6.18
N SER A 123 -8.31 -0.11 7.08
CA SER A 123 -6.85 0.02 6.94
C SER A 123 -6.27 -0.97 5.93
N PHE A 124 -6.88 -2.14 5.74
CA PHE A 124 -6.31 -3.21 4.95
C PHE A 124 -7.00 -3.36 3.58
N PRO A 125 -6.24 -3.54 2.47
CA PRO A 125 -4.82 -3.21 2.31
C PRO A 125 -4.61 -1.69 2.13
N SER A 126 -3.36 -1.23 2.18
CA SER A 126 -3.02 0.17 1.86
C SER A 126 -3.24 0.47 0.37
N GLY A 127 -4.28 1.24 0.06
CA GLY A 127 -4.60 1.65 -1.32
C GLY A 127 -3.57 2.60 -1.96
N HIS A 128 -2.93 3.45 -1.15
CA HIS A 128 -1.84 4.33 -1.61
C HIS A 128 -0.63 3.51 -2.04
N THR A 129 -0.23 2.54 -1.22
CA THR A 129 0.87 1.62 -1.55
C THR A 129 0.52 0.78 -2.76
N ALA A 130 -0.68 0.20 -2.82
CA ALA A 130 -1.11 -0.61 -3.96
C ALA A 130 -1.04 0.16 -5.27
N SER A 131 -1.53 1.40 -5.30
CA SER A 131 -1.51 2.22 -6.52
C SER A 131 -0.10 2.66 -6.90
N ALA A 132 0.73 3.05 -5.92
CA ALA A 132 2.11 3.48 -6.18
C ALA A 132 2.97 2.33 -6.72
N VAL A 133 2.89 1.14 -6.10
CA VAL A 133 3.61 -0.06 -6.56
C VAL A 133 3.06 -0.55 -7.90
N ALA A 134 1.74 -0.57 -8.10
CA ALA A 134 1.15 -0.93 -9.40
C ALA A 134 1.68 -0.07 -10.53
N PHE A 135 1.74 1.25 -10.32
CA PHE A 135 2.29 2.19 -11.28
C PHE A 135 3.78 1.93 -11.53
N ALA A 136 4.59 1.88 -10.45
CA ALA A 136 6.03 1.70 -10.54
C ALA A 136 6.41 0.40 -11.27
N THR A 137 5.78 -0.71 -10.89
CA THR A 137 6.05 -2.02 -11.50
C THR A 137 5.63 -2.05 -12.97
N ALA A 138 4.43 -1.56 -13.33
CA ALA A 138 3.98 -1.56 -14.72
C ALA A 138 4.84 -0.65 -15.61
N VAL A 139 5.18 0.55 -15.12
CA VAL A 139 6.08 1.47 -15.83
C VAL A 139 7.47 0.86 -15.95
N GLY A 140 7.99 0.26 -14.89
CA GLY A 140 9.33 -0.36 -14.86
C GLY A 140 9.48 -1.51 -15.84
N VAL A 141 8.44 -2.36 -16.00
CA VAL A 141 8.45 -3.43 -17.01
C VAL A 141 8.52 -2.84 -18.42
N VAL A 142 7.76 -1.78 -18.72
CA VAL A 142 7.74 -1.18 -20.05
C VAL A 142 8.96 -0.30 -20.30
N LEU A 143 9.45 0.43 -19.29
CA LEU A 143 10.56 1.39 -19.32
C LEU A 143 11.55 1.09 -18.17
N PRO A 144 12.46 0.11 -18.33
CA PRO A 144 13.36 -0.37 -17.28
C PRO A 144 14.22 0.70 -16.59
N PRO A 145 14.73 1.75 -17.27
CA PRO A 145 15.46 2.81 -16.59
C PRO A 145 14.64 3.55 -15.52
N ALA A 146 13.31 3.52 -15.60
CA ALA A 146 12.42 4.12 -14.61
C ALA A 146 12.07 3.19 -13.44
N ALA A 147 12.39 1.89 -13.51
CA ALA A 147 11.96 0.90 -12.53
C ALA A 147 12.49 1.20 -11.12
N VAL A 148 13.81 1.30 -10.96
CA VAL A 148 14.44 1.52 -9.64
C VAL A 148 13.98 2.85 -9.00
N PRO A 149 14.02 4.01 -9.70
CA PRO A 149 13.55 5.26 -9.10
C PRO A 149 12.08 5.23 -8.67
N LEU A 150 11.21 4.61 -9.48
CA LEU A 150 9.78 4.55 -9.16
C LEU A 150 9.47 3.57 -8.03
N GLU A 151 10.19 2.45 -7.93
CA GLU A 151 10.03 1.52 -6.81
C GLU A 151 10.54 2.14 -5.50
N ILE A 152 11.65 2.87 -5.51
CA ILE A 152 12.12 3.64 -4.34
C ILE A 152 11.04 4.64 -3.91
N LEU A 153 10.45 5.37 -4.85
CA LEU A 153 9.37 6.31 -4.58
C LEU A 153 8.13 5.60 -4.04
N ALA A 154 7.75 4.45 -4.59
CA ALA A 154 6.61 3.66 -4.11
C ALA A 154 6.83 3.12 -2.69
N MET A 155 8.05 2.67 -2.38
CA MET A 155 8.44 2.27 -1.02
C MET A 155 8.42 3.45 -0.05
N ALA A 156 8.90 4.62 -0.45
CA ALA A 156 8.83 5.84 0.35
C ALA A 156 7.38 6.27 0.62
N VAL A 157 6.49 6.14 -0.36
CA VAL A 157 5.04 6.35 -0.17
C VAL A 157 4.50 5.35 0.84
N GLY A 158 4.81 4.05 0.70
CA GLY A 158 4.39 3.03 1.65
C GLY A 158 4.85 3.32 3.08
N TYR A 159 6.13 3.62 3.27
CA TYR A 159 6.69 4.00 4.56
C TYR A 159 6.01 5.26 5.13
N SER A 160 5.77 6.28 4.31
CA SER A 160 5.09 7.51 4.76
C SER A 160 3.72 7.23 5.40
N ARG A 161 3.01 6.18 4.96
CA ARG A 161 1.71 5.80 5.54
C ARG A 161 1.84 5.15 6.92
N VAL A 162 2.92 4.40 7.17
CA VAL A 162 3.25 3.89 8.50
C VAL A 162 3.72 5.02 9.41
N HIS A 163 4.61 5.86 8.89
CA HIS A 163 5.20 7.01 9.59
C HIS A 163 4.14 8.00 10.09
N THR A 164 3.18 8.31 9.23
CA THR A 164 2.05 9.21 9.56
C THR A 164 0.95 8.51 10.35
N GLY A 165 1.10 7.22 10.66
CA GLY A 165 0.20 6.46 11.52
C GLY A 165 -1.20 6.22 10.94
N VAL A 166 -1.34 6.07 9.63
CA VAL A 166 -2.63 5.68 9.02
C VAL A 166 -2.70 4.19 8.69
N HIS A 167 -1.57 3.50 8.59
CA HIS A 167 -1.49 2.10 8.17
C HIS A 167 -0.44 1.36 8.97
N TYR A 168 -0.67 0.07 9.17
CA TYR A 168 0.34 -0.84 9.70
C TYR A 168 1.29 -1.31 8.59
N PRO A 169 2.54 -1.73 8.91
CA PRO A 169 3.45 -2.34 7.94
C PRO A 169 2.83 -3.48 7.11
N GLY A 170 1.99 -4.32 7.72
CA GLY A 170 1.28 -5.40 7.05
C GLY A 170 0.24 -4.90 6.03
N ASP A 171 -0.39 -3.75 6.28
CA ASP A 171 -1.29 -3.12 5.29
C ASP A 171 -0.50 -2.66 4.05
N VAL A 172 0.73 -2.17 4.26
CA VAL A 172 1.65 -1.72 3.20
C VAL A 172 2.17 -2.92 2.41
N ALA A 173 2.62 -3.99 3.07
CA ALA A 173 3.08 -5.21 2.41
C ALA A 173 1.98 -5.83 1.54
N ALA A 174 0.76 -5.96 2.07
CA ALA A 174 -0.38 -6.45 1.30
C ALA A 174 -0.75 -5.50 0.14
N GLY A 175 -0.64 -4.19 0.36
CA GLY A 175 -0.78 -3.20 -0.70
C GLY A 175 0.23 -3.40 -1.82
N ALA A 176 1.51 -3.61 -1.50
CA ALA A 176 2.56 -3.86 -2.50
C ALA A 176 2.29 -5.12 -3.33
N VAL A 177 1.93 -6.23 -2.69
CA VAL A 177 1.55 -7.49 -3.38
C VAL A 177 0.37 -7.25 -4.33
N LEU A 178 -0.67 -6.56 -3.86
CA LEU A 178 -1.81 -6.20 -4.70
C LEU A 178 -1.40 -5.31 -5.88
N GLY A 179 -0.48 -4.38 -5.65
CA GLY A 179 0.06 -3.50 -6.68
C GLY A 179 0.78 -4.27 -7.80
N ILE A 180 1.69 -5.18 -7.43
CA ILE A 180 2.41 -6.05 -8.37
C ILE A 180 1.43 -6.89 -9.20
N ALA A 181 0.44 -7.51 -8.56
CA ALA A 181 -0.60 -8.27 -9.26
C ALA A 181 -1.40 -7.40 -10.23
N SER A 182 -1.75 -6.18 -9.83
CA SER A 182 -2.48 -5.22 -10.67
C SER A 182 -1.67 -4.77 -11.89
N ALA A 183 -0.35 -4.59 -11.72
CA ALA A 183 0.57 -4.31 -12.82
C ALA A 183 0.59 -5.46 -13.84
N ALA A 184 0.67 -6.71 -13.37
CA ALA A 184 0.64 -7.88 -14.25
C ALA A 184 -0.64 -7.94 -15.08
N VAL A 185 -1.81 -7.70 -14.45
CA VAL A 185 -3.10 -7.66 -15.16
C VAL A 185 -3.12 -6.56 -16.22
N SER A 186 -2.68 -5.35 -15.87
CA SER A 186 -2.62 -4.22 -16.81
C SER A 186 -1.74 -4.52 -18.03
N LEU A 187 -0.56 -5.08 -17.80
CA LEU A 187 0.39 -5.44 -18.85
C LEU A 187 -0.17 -6.54 -19.77
N ALA A 188 -0.80 -7.58 -19.20
CA ALA A 188 -1.42 -8.65 -19.96
C ALA A 188 -2.56 -8.13 -20.84
N ALA A 189 -3.44 -7.29 -20.29
CA ALA A 189 -4.53 -6.67 -21.04
C ALA A 189 -4.00 -5.79 -22.19
N GLY A 190 -2.95 -5.01 -21.93
CA GLY A 190 -2.29 -4.20 -22.96
C GLY A 190 -1.70 -5.04 -24.10
N ALA A 191 -1.09 -6.18 -23.78
CA ALA A 191 -0.57 -7.12 -24.78
C ALA A 191 -1.68 -7.75 -25.63
N SER A 192 -2.77 -8.19 -25.00
CA SER A 192 -3.93 -8.75 -25.71
C SER A 192 -4.58 -7.75 -26.67
N LEU A 193 -4.73 -6.49 -26.27
CA LEU A 193 -5.29 -5.44 -27.11
C LEU A 193 -4.38 -5.10 -28.31
N ALA A 194 -3.06 -5.14 -28.13
CA ALA A 194 -2.12 -4.93 -29.22
C ALA A 194 -2.20 -6.08 -30.25
N ALA A 195 -2.30 -7.32 -29.79
CA ALA A 195 -2.44 -8.49 -30.66
C ALA A 195 -3.76 -8.48 -31.46
N ALA A 196 -4.85 -7.99 -30.87
CA ALA A 196 -6.13 -7.88 -31.55
C ALA A 196 -6.18 -6.79 -32.63
N ARG A 197 -5.39 -5.71 -32.49
CA ARG A 197 -5.31 -4.61 -33.47
C ARG A 197 -4.38 -4.89 -34.65
N GLY A 198 -3.53 -5.91 -34.54
CA GLY A 198 -2.66 -6.37 -35.62
C GLY A 198 -3.27 -7.45 -36.51
N LYS A 199 -4.50 -7.86 -36.22
CA LYS A 199 -5.36 -8.67 -37.10
C LYS A 199 -6.30 -7.74 -37.84
#